data_AF-A0A7V4ICK3-F1
#
_entry.id   AF-A0A7V4ICK3-F1
#
_cell.length_a   1.000
_cell.length_b   1.000
_cell.length_c   1.000
_cell.angle_alpha   90.00
_cell.angle_beta   90.00
_cell.angle_gamma   90.00
#
_symmetry.space_group_name_H-M   'P 1'
#
loop_
_entity.id
_entity.type
_entity.pdbx_description
1 polymer ?
#
loop_
_entity_poly.entity_id
_entity_poly.type
_entity_poly.pdbx_seq_one_letter_code
_entity_poly.pdbx_strand_id
1 'polypeptide(L)'
;MKYRIIIAVLLTVAGFNTLPGQKPGKSYTVTGRVTDASEAPVTGAVILINNKATEIKTDEKGSYRIKVRTSDTLISVFYLKAGMSEEKLDGRSIINFRLSGNAAGLQTEKTSESDDQEINIGYGTVKKKDITQSVGKIDGTNNKYASYSNIYDMIKGEIPGVQVTGKKITIQGPTSINASTDPLIIVNGIEMSNIDDISPQLVKSIEVLKGSSASIYGSRGANGVLLITLKGSGR
;
A
#
# COMPACT_ATOMS: atom_id res chain seq x y z
N MET A 1 65.67 -29.95 4.35
CA MET A 1 65.65 -28.47 4.24
C MET A 1 66.01 -28.15 2.79
N LYS A 2 65.38 -27.28 2.00
CA LYS A 2 64.23 -26.37 2.11
C LYS A 2 64.17 -25.69 0.71
N TYR A 3 62.98 -25.52 0.13
CA TYR A 3 62.64 -24.64 -1.02
C TYR A 3 63.08 -25.09 -2.43
N ARG A 4 62.37 -24.81 -3.54
CA ARG A 4 61.02 -24.27 -3.78
C ARG A 4 60.60 -24.61 -5.22
N ILE A 5 59.35 -25.03 -5.34
CA ILE A 5 58.51 -25.24 -6.53
C ILE A 5 58.46 -23.96 -7.39
N ILE A 6 58.86 -24.03 -8.66
CA ILE A 6 58.65 -22.97 -9.66
C ILE A 6 58.42 -23.60 -11.06
N ILE A 7 57.30 -23.19 -11.68
CA ILE A 7 56.91 -23.23 -13.10
C ILE A 7 56.38 -24.55 -13.67
N ALA A 8 55.05 -24.68 -13.67
CA ALA A 8 54.27 -25.17 -14.80
C ALA A 8 52.81 -24.68 -14.64
N VAL A 9 52.60 -23.38 -14.81
CA VAL A 9 51.26 -22.77 -14.91
C VAL A 9 50.78 -22.98 -16.35
N LEU A 10 50.14 -24.13 -16.58
CA LEU A 10 49.49 -24.45 -17.85
C LEU A 10 48.00 -24.15 -17.74
N LEU A 11 47.56 -23.17 -18.53
CA LEU A 11 46.20 -22.88 -19.00
C LEU A 11 45.02 -23.53 -18.26
N THR A 12 44.35 -22.73 -17.42
CA THR A 12 42.88 -22.75 -17.33
C THR A 12 42.38 -21.35 -17.61
N VAL A 13 42.05 -21.09 -18.88
CA VAL A 13 41.28 -19.91 -19.29
C VAL A 13 39.85 -20.14 -18.82
N ALA A 14 39.56 -19.77 -17.57
CA ALA A 14 38.20 -19.55 -17.12
C ALA A 14 37.74 -18.24 -17.76
N GLY A 15 36.92 -18.34 -18.80
CA GLY A 15 36.22 -17.20 -19.38
C GLY A 15 35.36 -16.54 -18.29
N PHE A 16 35.88 -15.47 -17.70
CA PHE A 16 35.06 -14.50 -17.00
C PHE A 16 34.15 -13.86 -18.05
N ASN A 17 32.97 -14.45 -18.22
CA ASN A 17 31.86 -13.73 -18.82
C ASN A 17 31.58 -12.55 -17.89
N THR A 18 32.06 -11.37 -18.27
CA THR A 18 31.60 -10.12 -17.70
C THR A 18 30.13 -10.03 -18.05
N LEU A 19 29.28 -10.41 -17.09
CA LEU A 19 27.87 -10.04 -17.09
C LEU A 19 27.83 -8.53 -17.38
N PRO A 20 27.08 -8.06 -18.39
CA PRO A 20 26.95 -6.63 -18.64
C PRO A 20 26.37 -6.00 -17.38
N GLY A 21 27.22 -5.33 -16.61
CA GLY A 21 26.82 -4.55 -15.47
C GLY A 21 25.79 -3.55 -15.96
N GLN A 22 24.57 -3.62 -15.41
CA GLN A 22 23.54 -2.62 -15.65
C GLN A 22 24.19 -1.25 -15.44
N LYS A 23 24.21 -0.43 -16.50
CA LYS A 23 24.68 0.96 -16.41
C LYS A 23 24.03 1.57 -15.17
N PRO A 24 24.80 2.08 -14.19
CA PRO A 24 24.20 2.65 -12.99
C PRO A 24 23.28 3.78 -13.45
N GLY A 25 21.98 3.63 -13.17
CA GLY A 25 20.98 4.63 -13.52
C GLY A 25 21.38 6.00 -12.98
N LYS A 26 21.01 7.07 -13.69
CA LYS A 26 21.26 8.44 -13.24
C LYS A 26 20.75 8.60 -11.80
N SER A 27 21.49 9.31 -10.97
CA SER A 27 21.18 9.49 -9.55
C SER A 27 21.23 10.96 -9.18
N TYR A 28 20.39 11.38 -8.24
CA TYR A 28 20.36 12.72 -7.70
C TYR A 28 20.23 12.68 -6.18
N THR A 29 20.44 13.81 -5.52
CA THR A 29 20.39 13.91 -4.06
C THR A 29 19.06 14.52 -3.64
N VAL A 30 18.39 13.86 -2.69
CA VAL A 30 17.20 14.37 -2.00
C VAL A 30 17.60 14.76 -0.59
N THR A 31 17.09 15.90 -0.16
CA THR A 31 17.25 16.43 1.20
C THR A 31 15.89 16.76 1.79
N GLY A 32 15.83 16.91 3.10
CA GLY A 32 14.60 17.36 3.72
C GLY A 32 14.66 17.33 5.23
N ARG A 33 13.52 17.64 5.83
CA ARG A 33 13.32 17.66 7.28
C ARG A 33 12.08 16.87 7.66
N VAL A 34 12.16 16.17 8.78
CA VAL A 34 11.09 15.36 9.35
C VAL A 34 10.68 15.99 10.68
N THR A 35 9.42 16.35 10.79
CA THR A 35 8.82 16.93 12.00
C THR A 35 7.65 16.09 12.49
N ASP A 36 7.18 16.32 13.71
CA ASP A 36 5.99 15.68 14.26
C ASP A 36 4.72 16.55 14.14
N ALA A 37 3.62 16.11 14.75
CA ALA A 37 2.37 16.87 14.81
C ALA A 37 2.53 18.26 15.46
N SER A 38 3.48 18.42 16.38
CA SER A 38 3.80 19.67 17.08
C SER A 38 4.90 20.48 16.39
N GLU A 39 5.26 20.12 15.16
CA GLU A 39 6.37 20.70 14.38
C GLU A 39 7.76 20.51 15.00
N ALA A 40 7.88 19.67 16.03
CA ALA A 40 9.17 19.35 16.64
C ALA A 40 9.97 18.41 15.72
N PRO A 41 11.30 18.55 15.64
CA PRO A 41 12.13 17.70 14.81
C PRO A 41 12.10 16.25 15.27
N VAL A 42 11.96 15.32 14.32
CA VAL A 42 12.01 13.89 14.62
C VAL A 42 13.40 13.35 14.35
N THR A 43 14.13 13.02 15.41
CA THR A 43 15.47 12.43 15.34
C THR A 43 15.42 10.90 15.27
N GLY A 44 16.30 10.30 14.46
CA GLY A 44 16.44 8.85 14.35
C GLY A 44 15.36 8.16 13.51
N ALA A 45 14.57 8.91 12.73
CA ALA A 45 13.63 8.34 11.78
C ALA A 45 14.37 7.75 10.57
N VAL A 46 14.00 6.53 10.16
CA VAL A 46 14.64 5.79 9.08
C VAL A 46 14.04 6.22 7.75
N ILE A 47 14.90 6.54 6.77
CA ILE A 47 14.48 6.80 5.40
C ILE A 47 14.42 5.49 4.62
N LEU A 48 13.36 5.30 3.83
CA LEU A 48 13.16 4.17 2.95
C LEU A 48 13.02 4.66 1.50
N ILE A 49 13.48 3.85 0.56
CA ILE A 49 13.29 4.08 -0.89
C ILE A 49 12.57 2.88 -1.47
N ASN A 50 11.46 3.12 -2.16
CA ASN A 50 10.58 2.06 -2.67
C ASN A 50 10.27 1.00 -1.59
N ASN A 51 9.95 1.45 -0.38
CA ASN A 51 9.66 0.62 0.80
C ASN A 51 10.82 -0.27 1.30
N LYS A 52 12.05 -0.02 0.85
CA LYS A 52 13.26 -0.67 1.38
C LYS A 52 13.96 0.25 2.35
N ALA A 53 14.17 -0.23 3.57
CA ALA A 53 14.90 0.50 4.60
C ALA A 53 16.32 0.80 4.14
N THR A 54 16.74 2.05 4.35
CA THR A 54 18.11 2.50 4.11
C THR A 54 18.85 2.70 5.42
N GLU A 55 20.16 2.91 5.34
CA GLU A 55 20.99 3.22 6.52
C GLU A 55 20.86 4.68 6.96
N ILE A 56 20.16 5.52 6.20
CA ILE A 56 20.01 6.95 6.48
C ILE A 56 18.93 7.14 7.56
N LYS A 57 19.33 7.86 8.61
CA LYS A 57 18.44 8.31 9.68
C LYS A 57 18.46 9.84 9.77
N THR A 58 17.37 10.41 10.27
CA THR A 58 17.31 11.85 10.55
C THR A 58 18.21 12.24 11.73
N ASP A 59 18.81 13.43 11.65
CA ASP A 59 19.68 13.99 12.69
C ASP A 59 18.89 14.67 13.85
N GLU A 60 19.61 15.32 14.78
CA GLU A 60 19.03 16.07 15.91
C GLU A 60 18.09 17.20 15.49
N LYS A 61 18.23 17.72 14.27
CA LYS A 61 17.36 18.75 13.68
C LYS A 61 16.23 18.16 12.84
N GLY A 62 16.15 16.83 12.75
CA GLY A 62 15.21 16.09 11.92
C GLY A 62 15.59 16.09 10.44
N SER A 63 16.79 16.52 10.08
CA SER A 63 17.23 16.63 8.69
C SER A 63 17.80 15.31 8.17
N TYR A 64 17.62 15.06 6.86
CA TYR A 64 18.19 13.91 6.17
C TYR A 64 18.75 14.29 4.79
N ARG A 65 19.65 13.45 4.28
CA ARG A 65 20.22 13.53 2.93
C ARG A 65 20.40 12.13 2.39
N ILE A 66 19.86 11.87 1.21
CA ILE A 66 19.92 10.56 0.57
C ILE A 66 20.15 10.69 -0.93
N LYS A 67 20.96 9.78 -1.49
CA LYS A 67 21.17 9.66 -2.93
C LYS A 67 20.17 8.65 -3.48
N VAL A 68 19.35 9.07 -4.43
CA VAL A 68 18.30 8.26 -5.06
C VAL A 68 18.58 8.12 -6.55
N ARG A 69 18.10 7.04 -7.18
CA ARG A 69 18.17 6.88 -8.63
C ARG A 69 16.95 7.53 -9.26
N THR A 70 17.07 7.98 -10.51
CA THR A 70 15.95 8.49 -11.30
C THR A 70 14.88 7.43 -11.59
N SER A 71 15.20 6.15 -11.39
CA SER A 71 14.25 5.03 -11.48
C SER A 71 13.49 4.77 -10.19
N ASP A 72 13.92 5.34 -9.06
CA ASP A 72 13.22 5.18 -7.79
C ASP A 72 11.99 6.11 -7.77
N THR A 73 10.85 5.61 -7.31
CA THR A 73 9.56 6.31 -7.43
C THR A 73 9.04 6.82 -6.10
N LEU A 74 9.45 6.21 -4.99
CA LEU A 74 8.92 6.48 -3.66
C LEU A 74 10.05 6.69 -2.65
N ILE A 75 9.87 7.69 -1.79
CA ILE A 75 10.64 7.90 -0.57
C ILE A 75 9.69 7.92 0.61
N SER A 76 10.05 7.25 1.69
CA SER A 76 9.26 7.26 2.91
C SER A 76 10.13 7.40 4.13
N VAL A 77 9.53 7.85 5.22
CA VAL A 77 10.16 7.95 6.53
C VAL A 77 9.37 7.14 7.53
N PHE A 78 10.06 6.34 8.33
CA PHE A 78 9.48 5.57 9.42
C PHE A 78 10.12 5.95 10.74
N TYR A 79 9.30 6.22 11.75
CA TYR A 79 9.73 6.39 13.11
C TYR A 79 8.83 5.58 14.04
N LEU A 80 9.44 4.77 14.89
CA LEU A 80 8.74 3.81 15.74
C LEU A 80 7.59 4.42 16.56
N LYS A 81 7.78 5.66 17.05
CA LYS A 81 6.81 6.34 17.93
C LYS A 81 5.77 7.17 17.18
N ALA A 82 6.02 7.55 15.93
CA ALA A 82 5.18 8.50 15.19
C ALA A 82 4.65 7.96 13.85
N GLY A 83 4.96 6.71 13.52
CA GLY A 83 4.45 6.04 12.34
C GLY A 83 5.29 6.25 11.10
N MET A 84 4.64 6.20 9.93
CA MET A 84 5.26 6.25 8.62
C MET A 84 4.59 7.33 7.78
N SER A 85 5.36 8.02 6.95
CA SER A 85 4.88 8.94 5.93
C SER A 85 5.63 8.68 4.63
N GLU A 86 4.94 8.78 3.50
CA GLU A 86 5.48 8.46 2.18
C GLU A 86 5.17 9.56 1.16
N GLU A 87 6.12 9.76 0.25
CA GLU A 87 6.10 10.83 -0.74
C GLU A 87 6.68 10.31 -2.06
N LYS A 88 6.12 10.75 -3.19
CA LYS A 88 6.69 10.41 -4.50
C LYS A 88 7.99 11.18 -4.74
N LEU A 89 8.98 10.52 -5.33
CA LEU A 89 10.25 11.16 -5.62
C LEU A 89 10.10 12.21 -6.74
N ASP A 90 9.44 11.87 -7.85
CA ASP A 90 9.08 12.76 -8.97
C ASP A 90 10.19 13.75 -9.40
N GLY A 91 11.46 13.38 -9.26
CA GLY A 91 12.62 14.24 -9.54
C GLY A 91 12.87 15.38 -8.53
N ARG A 92 12.10 15.49 -7.45
CA ARG A 92 12.24 16.53 -6.41
C ARG A 92 13.51 16.35 -5.60
N SER A 93 14.31 17.40 -5.45
CA SER A 93 15.54 17.40 -4.62
C SER A 93 15.28 17.74 -3.14
N ILE A 94 14.09 18.22 -2.80
CA ILE A 94 13.71 18.59 -1.43
C ILE A 94 12.33 18.00 -1.11
N ILE A 95 12.25 17.18 -0.05
CA ILE A 95 11.01 16.54 0.41
C ILE A 95 10.97 16.57 1.94
N ASN A 96 10.02 17.29 2.52
CA ASN A 96 9.83 17.35 3.97
C ASN A 96 8.69 16.41 4.38
N PHE A 97 8.81 15.83 5.57
CA PHE A 97 7.81 14.93 6.11
C PHE A 97 7.28 15.46 7.44
N ARG A 98 5.99 15.23 7.69
CA ARG A 98 5.36 15.48 8.99
C ARG A 98 4.73 14.19 9.50
N LEU A 99 5.18 13.73 10.65
CA LEU A 99 4.73 12.51 11.31
C LEU A 99 3.69 12.84 12.37
N SER A 100 2.43 12.60 12.06
CA SER A 100 1.31 12.85 12.95
C SER A 100 1.09 11.72 13.95
N GLY A 101 2.10 11.37 14.76
CA GLY A 101 1.98 10.63 16.03
C GLY A 101 1.30 9.25 16.06
N ASN A 102 0.69 8.79 14.97
CA ASN A 102 0.02 7.50 14.91
C ASN A 102 1.06 6.45 14.54
N ALA A 103 1.65 5.83 15.56
CA ALA A 103 2.26 4.52 15.40
C ALA A 103 1.23 3.61 14.68
N ALA A 104 1.60 3.17 13.47
CA ALA A 104 0.80 2.38 12.54
C ALA A 104 -0.41 3.11 11.89
N GLY A 105 -0.24 3.50 10.62
CA GLY A 105 -1.16 3.12 9.52
C GLY A 105 -2.67 3.30 9.69
N LEU A 106 -3.15 4.20 10.55
CA LEU A 106 -4.58 4.44 10.77
C LEU A 106 -4.81 5.93 10.96
N GLN A 107 -5.06 6.64 9.86
CA GLN A 107 -5.77 7.92 9.91
C GLN A 107 -7.25 7.60 10.17
N THR A 108 -7.67 7.72 11.43
CA THR A 108 -9.03 8.12 11.76
C THR A 108 -8.93 9.59 12.14
N GLU A 109 -9.24 10.48 11.21
CA GLU A 109 -9.42 11.89 11.54
C GLU A 109 -10.73 12.03 12.31
N LYS A 110 -10.61 12.36 13.59
CA LYS A 110 -11.66 13.03 14.34
C LYS A 110 -11.66 14.50 13.94
N THR A 111 -12.83 14.93 13.49
CA THR A 111 -13.27 16.28 13.17
C THR A 111 -12.75 17.34 14.14
N SER A 112 -12.23 18.45 13.59
CA SER A 112 -12.48 19.77 14.16
C SER A 112 -12.61 20.76 13.01
N GLU A 113 -13.75 21.42 13.01
CA GLU A 113 -14.16 22.48 12.11
C GLU A 113 -13.15 23.63 12.15
N SER A 114 -12.74 24.12 10.98
CA SER A 114 -12.85 25.53 10.58
C SER A 114 -12.06 25.75 9.29
N ASP A 115 -12.53 26.76 8.57
CA ASP A 115 -12.24 27.16 7.20
C ASP A 115 -10.80 27.03 6.68
N ASP A 116 -10.77 26.88 5.35
CA ASP A 116 -9.69 27.25 4.45
C ASP A 116 -8.35 26.55 4.67
N GLN A 117 -8.10 25.50 3.89
CA GLN A 117 -7.19 25.68 2.74
C GLN A 117 -7.14 24.44 1.84
N GLU A 118 -7.12 24.75 0.55
CA GLU A 118 -6.98 23.85 -0.58
C GLU A 118 -5.70 23.02 -0.48
N ILE A 119 -5.82 21.70 -0.63
CA ILE A 119 -4.69 20.83 -0.91
C ILE A 119 -4.80 20.36 -2.36
N ASN A 120 -4.01 21.00 -3.20
CA ASN A 120 -3.76 20.64 -4.58
C ASN A 120 -2.77 19.48 -4.63
N ILE A 121 -3.27 18.30 -5.01
CA ILE A 121 -2.43 17.21 -5.50
C ILE A 121 -2.98 16.85 -6.87
N GLY A 122 -2.22 17.22 -7.90
CA GLY A 122 -2.53 16.92 -9.29
C GLY A 122 -2.59 15.42 -9.52
N TYR A 123 -3.79 14.88 -9.50
CA TYR A 123 -4.43 14.01 -10.50
C TYR A 123 -5.86 13.79 -10.00
N GLY A 124 -6.72 14.78 -10.22
CA GLY A 124 -8.15 14.69 -9.93
C GLY A 124 -8.48 14.60 -8.44
N THR A 125 -9.03 15.70 -7.90
CA THR A 125 -9.79 15.65 -6.65
C THR A 125 -11.01 14.76 -6.87
N VAL A 126 -10.88 13.48 -6.56
CA VAL A 126 -12.04 12.65 -6.31
C VAL A 126 -12.55 13.07 -4.95
N LYS A 127 -13.50 14.01 -4.98
CA LYS A 127 -14.28 14.40 -3.81
C LYS A 127 -14.78 13.10 -3.16
N LYS A 128 -14.98 13.09 -1.83
CA LYS A 128 -15.89 12.13 -1.16
C LYS A 128 -17.29 12.03 -1.84
N LYS A 129 -17.57 12.88 -2.82
CA LYS A 129 -18.71 12.88 -3.73
C LYS A 129 -18.64 11.86 -4.88
N ASP A 130 -17.49 11.27 -5.24
CA ASP A 130 -17.46 10.13 -6.19
C ASP A 130 -17.62 8.77 -5.49
N ILE A 131 -17.76 8.75 -4.16
CA ILE A 131 -18.32 7.64 -3.36
C ILE A 131 -19.85 7.53 -3.56
N THR A 132 -20.42 8.21 -4.56
CA THR A 132 -21.83 8.00 -4.96
C THR A 132 -22.13 6.58 -5.45
N GLN A 133 -21.09 5.74 -5.61
CA GLN A 133 -21.23 4.37 -6.04
C GLN A 133 -20.64 3.32 -5.06
N SER A 134 -20.17 3.66 -3.85
CA SER A 134 -19.98 2.59 -2.86
C SER A 134 -21.35 2.04 -2.48
N VAL A 135 -21.56 0.75 -2.70
CA VAL A 135 -22.91 0.14 -2.59
C VAL A 135 -23.22 -0.25 -1.15
N GLY A 136 -22.20 -0.37 -0.30
CA GLY A 136 -22.33 -0.60 1.12
C GLY A 136 -21.01 -0.97 1.80
N LYS A 137 -21.00 -0.84 3.14
CA LYS A 137 -19.87 -1.16 4.02
C LYS A 137 -20.38 -1.96 5.22
N ILE A 138 -19.72 -3.07 5.50
CA ILE A 138 -19.89 -3.87 6.71
C ILE A 138 -18.76 -3.52 7.67
N ASP A 139 -19.11 -3.20 8.92
CA ASP A 139 -18.16 -3.10 10.01
C ASP A 139 -18.11 -4.42 10.79
N GLY A 140 -17.16 -5.29 10.45
CA GLY A 140 -17.00 -6.62 11.06
C GLY A 140 -16.60 -6.60 12.54
N THR A 141 -16.49 -5.41 13.17
CA THR A 141 -16.33 -5.27 14.63
C THR A 141 -17.66 -5.30 15.38
N ASN A 142 -18.80 -5.16 14.69
CA ASN A 142 -20.10 -5.19 15.33
C ASN A 142 -20.45 -6.62 15.82
N ASN A 143 -20.90 -6.72 17.07
CA ASN A 143 -21.22 -7.98 17.74
C ASN A 143 -22.32 -8.79 17.03
N LYS A 144 -23.19 -8.14 16.23
CA LYS A 144 -24.21 -8.85 15.44
C LYS A 144 -23.62 -9.82 14.41
N TYR A 145 -22.35 -9.61 14.01
CA TYR A 145 -21.67 -10.45 13.03
C TYR A 145 -20.98 -11.67 13.64
N ALA A 146 -20.89 -11.76 14.97
CA ALA A 146 -20.29 -12.90 15.66
C ALA A 146 -21.10 -14.20 15.49
N SER A 147 -22.38 -14.09 15.15
CA SER A 147 -23.30 -15.22 14.95
C SER A 147 -23.24 -15.83 13.55
N TYR A 148 -22.56 -15.20 12.58
CA TYR A 148 -22.43 -15.77 11.25
C TYR A 148 -21.35 -16.86 11.24
N SER A 149 -21.71 -18.04 10.72
CA SER A 149 -20.78 -19.17 10.57
C SER A 149 -19.97 -19.11 9.28
N ASN A 150 -20.37 -18.29 8.32
CA ASN A 150 -19.66 -18.11 7.05
C ASN A 150 -19.73 -16.64 6.59
N ILE A 151 -18.72 -16.23 5.82
CA ILE A 151 -18.58 -14.85 5.33
C ILE A 151 -19.61 -14.50 4.25
N TYR A 152 -20.08 -15.50 3.51
CA TYR A 152 -21.08 -15.35 2.45
C TYR A 152 -22.43 -14.86 2.98
N ASP A 153 -22.90 -15.45 4.08
CA ASP A 153 -24.12 -15.08 4.79
C ASP A 153 -24.00 -13.69 5.42
N MET A 154 -22.81 -13.34 5.92
CA MET A 154 -22.52 -12.00 6.42
C MET A 154 -22.66 -10.93 5.33
N ILE A 155 -22.26 -11.24 4.09
CA ILE A 155 -22.38 -10.32 2.94
C ILE A 155 -23.83 -10.23 2.42
N LYS A 156 -24.52 -11.37 2.33
CA LYS A 156 -25.83 -11.52 1.68
C LYS A 156 -26.92 -10.57 2.19
N GLY A 157 -26.90 -10.23 3.48
CA GLY A 157 -27.95 -9.43 4.13
C GLY A 157 -27.63 -7.96 4.34
N GLU A 158 -26.40 -7.53 4.08
CA GLU A 158 -25.89 -6.25 4.61
C GLU A 158 -25.42 -5.27 3.53
N ILE A 159 -25.14 -5.76 2.32
CA ILE A 159 -24.67 -4.90 1.22
C ILE A 159 -25.73 -4.83 0.12
N PRO A 160 -26.41 -3.69 -0.05
CA PRO A 160 -27.32 -3.46 -1.16
C PRO A 160 -26.66 -3.74 -2.51
N GLY A 161 -27.37 -4.39 -3.44
CA GLY A 161 -26.86 -4.69 -4.77
C GLY A 161 -25.81 -5.79 -4.82
N VAL A 162 -25.60 -6.55 -3.74
CA VAL A 162 -24.81 -7.79 -3.75
C VAL A 162 -25.74 -8.98 -3.63
N GLN A 163 -25.65 -9.91 -4.58
CA GLN A 163 -26.34 -11.19 -4.53
C GLN A 163 -25.35 -12.29 -4.20
N VAL A 164 -25.72 -13.14 -3.24
CA VAL A 164 -24.93 -14.29 -2.82
C VAL A 164 -25.77 -15.55 -3.01
N THR A 165 -25.32 -16.42 -3.91
CA THR A 165 -25.95 -17.71 -4.23
C THR A 165 -24.96 -18.83 -3.94
N GLY A 166 -25.11 -19.49 -2.80
CA GLY A 166 -24.09 -20.41 -2.28
C GLY A 166 -22.78 -19.68 -2.01
N LYS A 167 -21.70 -20.08 -2.69
CA LYS A 167 -20.37 -19.45 -2.62
C LYS A 167 -20.11 -18.42 -3.73
N LYS A 168 -21.10 -18.19 -4.59
CA LYS A 168 -20.98 -17.22 -5.69
C LYS A 168 -21.49 -15.87 -5.23
N ILE A 169 -20.65 -14.84 -5.38
CA ILE A 169 -20.98 -13.44 -5.12
C ILE A 169 -21.09 -12.76 -6.48
N THR A 170 -22.17 -12.02 -6.69
CA THR A 170 -22.36 -11.18 -7.87
C THR A 170 -22.78 -9.80 -7.43
N ILE A 171 -22.08 -8.77 -7.91
CA ILE A 171 -22.45 -7.37 -7.68
C ILE A 171 -23.34 -6.94 -8.84
N GLN A 172 -24.50 -6.37 -8.53
CA GLN A 172 -25.46 -5.91 -9.52
C GLN A 172 -24.87 -4.72 -10.29
N GLY A 173 -24.48 -4.98 -11.54
CA GLY A 173 -23.89 -4.03 -12.47
C GLY A 173 -24.36 -4.30 -13.90
N PRO A 174 -23.99 -3.46 -14.89
CA PRO A 174 -24.38 -3.64 -16.28
C PRO A 174 -23.86 -5.00 -16.77
N THR A 175 -24.78 -5.90 -17.07
CA THR A 175 -24.53 -7.30 -17.40
C THR A 175 -23.75 -7.42 -18.71
N SER A 176 -22.60 -8.07 -18.69
CA SER A 176 -22.03 -8.64 -19.91
C SER A 176 -22.70 -9.99 -20.17
N ILE A 177 -23.42 -10.09 -21.29
CA ILE A 177 -24.18 -11.28 -21.69
C ILE A 177 -23.28 -12.51 -21.90
N ASN A 178 -21.95 -12.33 -22.06
CA ASN A 178 -21.00 -13.39 -22.41
C ASN A 178 -19.69 -13.41 -21.59
N ALA A 179 -19.57 -12.64 -20.51
CA ALA A 179 -18.35 -12.61 -19.66
C ALA A 179 -18.63 -13.14 -18.26
N SER A 180 -17.59 -13.63 -17.57
CA SER A 180 -17.71 -13.99 -16.14
C SER A 180 -18.26 -12.78 -15.38
N THR A 181 -19.23 -13.03 -14.50
CA THR A 181 -19.90 -12.02 -13.66
C THR A 181 -19.33 -11.95 -12.25
N ASP A 182 -18.20 -12.65 -12.01
CA ASP A 182 -17.56 -12.69 -10.71
C ASP A 182 -16.83 -11.37 -10.44
N PRO A 183 -16.98 -10.80 -9.24
CA PRO A 183 -16.26 -9.60 -8.83
C PRO A 183 -14.81 -9.91 -8.50
N LEU A 184 -13.95 -8.90 -8.57
CA LEU A 184 -12.59 -8.99 -8.05
C LEU A 184 -12.62 -9.02 -6.52
N ILE A 185 -12.01 -10.02 -5.90
CA ILE A 185 -11.93 -10.13 -4.45
C ILE A 185 -10.54 -9.72 -3.99
N ILE A 186 -10.48 -8.77 -3.06
CA ILE A 186 -9.24 -8.29 -2.47
C ILE A 186 -9.32 -8.45 -0.96
N VAL A 187 -8.38 -9.19 -0.38
CA VAL A 187 -8.28 -9.44 1.05
C VAL A 187 -6.98 -8.84 1.56
N ASN A 188 -7.05 -7.84 2.44
CA ASN A 188 -5.88 -7.08 2.93
C ASN A 188 -4.98 -6.54 1.81
N GLY A 189 -5.57 -6.13 0.68
CA GLY A 189 -4.82 -5.63 -0.48
C GLY A 189 -4.28 -6.72 -1.42
N ILE A 190 -4.52 -8.00 -1.15
CA ILE A 190 -4.10 -9.13 -1.98
C ILE A 190 -5.30 -9.70 -2.74
N GLU A 191 -5.17 -9.90 -4.04
CA GLU A 191 -6.20 -10.56 -4.87
C GLU A 191 -6.35 -12.03 -4.48
N MET A 192 -7.60 -12.47 -4.29
CA MET A 192 -7.94 -13.85 -3.97
C MET A 192 -9.02 -14.39 -4.91
N SER A 193 -9.00 -15.69 -5.18
CA SER A 193 -10.00 -16.34 -6.04
C SER A 193 -11.28 -16.72 -5.29
N ASN A 194 -11.22 -16.89 -3.96
CA ASN A 194 -12.36 -17.20 -3.10
C ASN A 194 -12.13 -16.69 -1.67
N ILE A 195 -13.13 -16.84 -0.81
CA ILE A 195 -13.09 -16.39 0.59
C ILE A 195 -13.55 -17.49 1.55
N ASP A 196 -13.49 -18.75 1.12
CA ASP A 196 -14.02 -19.90 1.85
C ASP A 196 -13.36 -20.07 3.22
N ASP A 197 -12.07 -19.77 3.32
CA ASP A 197 -11.27 -19.94 4.55
C ASP A 197 -11.31 -18.71 5.47
N ILE A 198 -12.06 -17.67 5.10
CA ILE A 198 -12.14 -16.45 5.91
C ILE A 198 -13.23 -16.59 6.96
N SER A 199 -12.81 -16.72 8.21
CA SER A 199 -13.73 -16.66 9.36
C SER A 199 -14.32 -15.26 9.52
N PRO A 200 -15.66 -15.11 9.65
CA PRO A 200 -16.32 -13.82 9.89
C PRO A 200 -15.76 -13.06 11.10
N GLN A 201 -15.30 -13.78 12.13
CA GLN A 201 -14.74 -13.17 13.34
C GLN A 201 -13.46 -12.39 13.06
N LEU A 202 -12.70 -12.80 12.06
CA LEU A 202 -11.46 -12.15 11.62
C LEU A 202 -11.74 -10.97 10.70
N VAL A 203 -12.97 -10.75 10.23
CA VAL A 203 -13.26 -9.63 9.34
C VAL A 203 -13.33 -8.33 10.14
N LYS A 204 -12.52 -7.35 9.74
CA LYS A 204 -12.57 -5.97 10.23
C LYS A 204 -13.59 -5.17 9.44
N SER A 205 -13.57 -5.24 8.11
CA SER A 205 -14.54 -4.58 7.26
C SER A 205 -14.71 -5.27 5.92
N ILE A 206 -15.91 -5.16 5.33
CA ILE A 206 -16.17 -5.53 3.94
C ILE A 206 -16.71 -4.29 3.22
N GLU A 207 -16.13 -3.96 2.09
CA GLU A 207 -16.52 -2.82 1.26
C GLU A 207 -16.72 -3.29 -0.17
N VAL A 208 -17.75 -2.76 -0.83
CA VAL A 208 -18.07 -3.10 -2.22
C VAL A 208 -18.02 -1.87 -3.09
N LEU A 209 -17.17 -1.92 -4.12
CA LEU A 209 -16.98 -0.87 -5.10
C LEU A 209 -17.63 -1.26 -6.43
N LYS A 210 -18.30 -0.30 -7.07
CA LYS A 210 -18.82 -0.43 -8.44
C LYS A 210 -18.46 0.79 -9.27
N GLY A 211 -18.63 0.69 -10.59
CA GLY A 211 -18.48 1.81 -11.52
C GLY A 211 -17.08 2.41 -11.46
N SER A 212 -17.00 3.74 -11.42
CA SER A 212 -15.73 4.48 -11.37
C SER A 212 -14.83 4.10 -10.20
N SER A 213 -15.40 3.74 -9.04
CA SER A 213 -14.62 3.33 -7.86
C SER A 213 -13.97 1.95 -8.04
N ALA A 214 -14.56 1.07 -8.85
CA ALA A 214 -14.01 -0.25 -9.15
C ALA A 214 -12.94 -0.19 -10.26
N SER A 215 -13.04 0.81 -11.15
CA SER A 215 -12.10 1.01 -12.27
C SER A 215 -10.65 1.28 -11.85
N ILE A 216 -10.40 1.65 -10.59
CA ILE A 216 -9.03 1.78 -10.05
C ILE A 216 -8.27 0.44 -10.10
N TYR A 217 -9.00 -0.68 -10.09
CA TYR A 217 -8.46 -2.03 -10.23
C TYR A 217 -8.43 -2.53 -11.68
N GLY A 218 -8.60 -1.62 -12.64
CA GLY A 218 -8.53 -1.90 -14.08
C GLY A 218 -9.66 -2.78 -14.59
N SER A 219 -9.39 -3.53 -15.66
CA SER A 219 -10.38 -4.39 -16.32
C SER A 219 -10.94 -5.50 -15.41
N ARG A 220 -10.19 -5.92 -14.39
CA ARG A 220 -10.63 -6.93 -13.41
C ARG A 220 -11.72 -6.40 -12.48
N GLY A 221 -11.74 -5.09 -12.22
CA GLY A 221 -12.79 -4.44 -11.44
C GLY A 221 -14.05 -4.11 -12.23
N ALA A 222 -14.15 -4.48 -13.52
CA ALA A 222 -15.31 -4.14 -14.36
C ALA A 222 -16.64 -4.70 -13.81
N ASN A 223 -16.60 -5.86 -13.16
CA ASN A 223 -17.75 -6.49 -12.50
C ASN A 223 -17.94 -6.04 -11.04
N GLY A 224 -17.17 -5.05 -10.59
CA GLY A 224 -17.10 -4.61 -9.20
C GLY A 224 -15.98 -5.27 -8.41
N VAL A 225 -15.67 -4.68 -7.24
CA VAL A 225 -14.61 -5.15 -6.34
C VAL A 225 -15.15 -5.33 -4.94
N LEU A 226 -14.87 -6.49 -4.35
CA LEU A 226 -15.14 -6.84 -2.97
C LEU A 226 -13.84 -6.71 -2.16
N LEU A 227 -13.75 -5.68 -1.32
CA LEU A 227 -12.62 -5.45 -0.44
C LEU A 227 -12.93 -6.00 0.94
N ILE A 228 -12.08 -6.88 1.44
CA ILE A 228 -12.17 -7.48 2.77
C ILE A 228 -10.91 -7.10 3.52
N THR A 229 -11.08 -6.45 4.67
CA THR A 229 -9.97 -6.18 5.59
C THR A 229 -10.12 -7.12 6.78
N LEU A 230 -9.06 -7.81 7.17
CA LEU A 230 -9.03 -8.69 8.33
C LEU A 230 -8.42 -7.99 9.55
N LYS A 231 -8.84 -8.41 10.74
CA LYS A 231 -8.27 -8.06 12.04
C LYS A 231 -6.90 -8.73 12.16
N GLY A 232 -5.86 -7.98 12.50
CA GLY A 232 -4.54 -8.53 12.79
C GLY A 232 -3.59 -8.73 11.60
N SER A 233 -3.97 -8.32 10.37
CA SER A 233 -3.02 -8.25 9.25
C SER A 233 -2.17 -6.98 9.31
N GLY A 234 -1.39 -6.84 10.38
CA GLY A 234 -0.29 -5.89 10.48
C GLY A 234 1.02 -6.67 10.55
N ARG A 235 1.67 -6.86 9.41
CA ARG A 235 3.11 -7.13 9.35
C ARG A 235 3.78 -5.95 8.70
#